data_AF-A0AAV1BCK1-F1
#
_entry.id   AF-A0AAV1BCK1-F1
#
_cell.length_a   1.000
_cell.length_b   1.000
_cell.length_c   1.000
_cell.angle_alpha   90.00
_cell.angle_beta   90.00
_cell.angle_gamma   90.00
#
_symmetry.space_group_name_H-M   'P 1'
#
loop_
_entity.id
_entity.type
_entity.pdbx_description
1 polymer ?
#
loop_
_entity_poly.entity_id
_entity_poly.type
_entity_poly.pdbx_seq_one_letter_code
_entity_poly.pdbx_strand_id
1 'polypeptide(L)'
;MSEETLYGAHGAWAQIHGKKSMLKLSYAERFEETLKRVKKGQLSYRPTPLGGCTSNSICTKRISVDLLGCDGCASAVVIKPKLLKLIALQNLTVDACVQGSMEHTAELQTQYELSSFATRLGIQA
;
A
#
# COMPACT_ATOMS: atom_id res chain seq x y z
N MET A 1 17.91 -6.42 15.18
CA MET A 1 19.17 -5.65 15.09
C MET A 1 20.24 -6.48 15.78
N SER A 2 21.41 -6.66 15.18
CA SER A 2 22.50 -7.46 15.77
C SER A 2 22.94 -6.88 17.12
N GLU A 3 23.23 -7.76 18.09
CA GLU A 3 23.69 -7.40 19.43
C GLU A 3 25.21 -7.12 19.51
N GLU A 4 25.83 -6.83 18.37
CA GLU A 4 27.29 -6.67 18.27
C GLU A 4 27.75 -5.35 18.94
N THR A 5 28.82 -5.44 19.73
CA THR A 5 29.42 -4.30 20.42
C THR A 5 30.11 -3.37 19.42
N LEU A 6 29.80 -2.07 19.47
CA LEU A 6 30.43 -1.07 18.61
C LEU A 6 31.75 -0.60 19.25
N TYR A 7 32.83 -0.63 18.47
CA TYR A 7 34.17 -0.23 18.92
C TYR A 7 34.54 1.20 18.47
N GLY A 8 35.50 1.80 19.19
CA GLY A 8 36.01 3.15 18.91
C GLY A 8 35.24 4.27 19.62
N ALA A 9 35.82 5.48 19.65
CA ALA A 9 35.27 6.61 20.39
C ALA A 9 33.83 6.98 19.92
N HIS A 10 33.59 6.97 18.61
CA HIS A 10 32.27 7.21 18.05
C HIS A 10 31.31 6.04 18.26
N GLY A 11 31.81 4.79 18.23
CA GLY A 11 31.02 3.58 18.50
C GLY A 11 30.51 3.54 19.94
N ALA A 12 31.40 3.82 20.91
CA ALA A 12 31.04 3.95 22.32
C ALA A 12 30.04 5.10 22.56
N TRP A 13 30.27 6.27 21.93
CA TRP A 13 29.34 7.39 21.99
C TRP A 13 27.96 7.03 21.43
N ALA A 14 27.90 6.38 20.26
CA ALA A 14 26.65 5.93 19.63
C ALA A 14 25.96 4.82 20.43
N GLN A 15 26.69 3.95 21.13
CA GLN A 15 26.09 2.90 21.95
C GLN A 15 25.49 3.47 23.25
N ILE A 16 26.13 4.48 23.86
CA ILE A 16 25.65 5.16 25.06
C ILE A 16 24.49 6.12 24.73
N HIS A 17 24.55 6.84 23.60
CA HIS A 17 23.58 7.87 23.25
C HIS A 17 22.52 7.41 22.25
N GLY A 18 22.80 6.42 21.40
CA GLY A 18 21.84 5.87 20.44
C GLY A 18 20.66 5.15 21.11
N LYS A 19 20.89 4.45 22.23
CA LYS A 19 19.80 3.86 23.03
C LYS A 19 18.91 4.92 23.70
N LYS A 20 19.52 6.00 24.21
CA LYS A 20 18.79 7.12 24.86
C LYS A 20 18.10 8.06 23.85
N SER A 21 18.66 8.25 22.66
CA SER A 21 18.04 9.04 21.60
C SER A 21 16.91 8.28 20.91
N MET A 22 16.99 6.94 20.80
CA MET A 22 15.87 6.10 20.36
C MET A 22 14.68 6.14 21.32
N LEU A 23 14.90 6.23 22.63
CA LEU A 23 13.82 6.41 23.62
C LEU A 23 13.08 7.75 23.46
N LYS A 24 13.70 8.76 22.85
CA LYS A 24 13.10 10.07 22.55
C LYS A 24 12.62 10.21 21.10
N LEU A 25 12.91 9.24 20.23
CA LEU A 25 12.33 9.18 18.89
C LEU A 25 10.88 8.73 19.02
N SER A 26 10.01 9.68 19.38
CA SER A 26 8.54 9.59 19.39
C SER A 26 7.92 9.23 18.03
N TYR A 27 8.73 8.92 17.02
CA TYR A 27 8.28 8.71 15.65
C TYR A 27 7.70 7.32 15.38
N ALA A 28 7.86 6.39 16.32
CA ALA A 28 7.18 5.11 16.30
C ALA A 28 6.39 4.98 17.59
N GLU A 29 5.08 5.28 17.54
CA GLU A 29 4.18 4.56 18.45
C GLU A 29 4.54 3.07 18.35
N ARG A 30 4.76 2.42 19.50
CA ARG A 30 5.05 0.99 19.49
C ARG A 30 3.85 0.30 18.82
N PHE A 31 4.10 -0.55 17.84
CA PHE A 31 3.06 -1.28 17.10
C PHE A 31 2.01 -1.90 18.04
N GLU A 32 2.43 -2.41 19.20
CA GLU A 32 1.55 -2.94 20.23
C GLU A 32 0.58 -1.91 20.84
N GLU A 33 1.03 -0.67 21.05
CA GLU A 33 0.20 0.42 21.58
C GLU A 33 -0.81 0.87 20.54
N THR A 34 -0.39 1.02 19.28
CA THR A 34 -1.29 1.30 18.16
C THR A 34 -2.32 0.18 18.01
N LEU A 35 -1.91 -1.09 18.07
CA LEU A 35 -2.83 -2.24 18.05
C LEU A 35 -3.83 -2.23 19.22
N LYS A 36 -3.41 -1.88 20.44
CA LYS A 36 -4.31 -1.74 21.59
C LYS A 36 -5.36 -0.66 21.35
N ARG A 37 -4.97 0.47 20.77
CA ARG A 37 -5.87 1.59 20.44
C ARG A 37 -6.84 1.21 19.32
N VAL A 38 -6.38 0.47 18.31
CA VAL A 38 -7.24 -0.08 17.25
C VAL A 38 -8.27 -1.05 17.83
N LYS A 39 -7.84 -2.00 18.68
CA LYS A 39 -8.75 -2.95 19.34
C LYS A 39 -9.78 -2.26 20.25
N LYS A 40 -9.41 -1.13 20.86
CA LYS A 40 -10.31 -0.29 21.65
C LYS A 40 -11.22 0.62 20.80
N GLY A 41 -11.09 0.61 19.48
CA GLY A 41 -11.85 1.48 18.57
C GLY A 41 -11.42 2.95 18.59
N GLN A 42 -10.26 3.27 19.19
CA GLN A 42 -9.74 4.64 19.26
C GLN A 42 -9.01 5.08 17.98
N LEU A 43 -8.60 4.11 17.16
CA LEU A 43 -7.96 4.32 15.86
C LEU A 43 -8.59 3.38 14.84
N SER A 44 -8.89 3.91 13.67
CA SER A 44 -9.18 3.08 12.51
C SER A 44 -7.89 2.48 11.98
N TYR A 45 -7.94 1.26 11.49
CA TYR A 45 -6.81 0.60 10.87
C TYR A 45 -7.29 -0.32 9.76
N ARG A 46 -6.73 -0.13 8.56
CA ARG A 46 -6.90 -1.03 7.42
C ARG A 46 -5.52 -1.49 6.95
N PRO A 47 -5.26 -2.80 6.85
CA PRO A 47 -3.97 -3.29 6.38
C PRO A 47 -3.74 -2.88 4.92
N THR A 48 -2.51 -2.49 4.59
CA THR A 48 -2.08 -2.17 3.23
C THR A 48 -0.68 -2.75 2.97
N PRO A 49 -0.25 -2.93 1.71
CA PRO A 49 1.11 -3.40 1.38
C PRO A 49 2.24 -2.63 2.04
N LEU A 50 2.02 -1.36 2.37
CA LEU A 50 2.99 -0.49 3.04
C LEU A 50 2.89 -0.51 4.58
N GLY A 51 1.97 -1.30 5.14
CA GLY A 51 1.70 -1.39 6.57
C GLY A 51 0.20 -1.28 6.86
N GLY A 52 -0.27 -0.08 7.21
CA GLY A 52 -1.70 0.14 7.40
C GLY A 52 -2.11 1.60 7.38
N CYS A 53 -3.33 1.84 6.87
CA CYS A 53 -3.94 3.15 6.78
C CYS A 53 -4.83 3.40 8.00
N THR A 54 -4.66 4.55 8.64
CA THR A 54 -5.50 5.01 9.77
C THR A 54 -6.56 6.03 9.35
N SER A 55 -6.58 6.42 8.07
CA SER A 55 -7.55 7.37 7.55
C SER A 55 -8.93 6.73 7.41
N ASN A 56 -9.96 7.49 7.83
CA ASN A 56 -11.36 7.17 7.58
C ASN A 56 -11.89 7.80 6.29
N SER A 57 -11.08 8.65 5.62
CA SER A 57 -11.46 9.20 4.33
C SER A 57 -11.54 8.09 3.27
N ILE A 58 -12.30 8.35 2.22
CA ILE A 58 -12.24 7.54 1.01
C ILE A 58 -10.79 7.54 0.51
N CYS A 59 -10.26 6.35 0.19
CA CYS A 59 -8.91 6.23 -0.32
C CYS A 59 -8.90 6.61 -1.81
N THR A 60 -8.25 7.72 -2.14
CA THR A 60 -7.99 8.14 -3.53
C THR A 60 -6.58 7.74 -3.99
N LYS A 61 -5.77 7.19 -3.08
CA LYS A 61 -4.40 6.76 -3.35
C LYS A 61 -4.40 5.34 -3.91
N ARG A 62 -3.65 5.13 -4.98
CA ARG A 62 -3.61 3.88 -5.74
C ARG A 62 -2.37 3.08 -5.34
N ILE A 63 -2.53 1.77 -5.17
CA ILE A 63 -1.44 0.87 -4.76
C ILE A 63 -0.57 0.48 -5.95
N SER A 64 -1.17 0.26 -7.12
CA SER A 64 -0.53 -0.41 -8.26
C SER A 64 -0.39 0.48 -9.49
N VAL A 65 -1.48 1.08 -9.99
CA VAL A 65 -1.50 1.78 -11.28
C VAL A 65 -2.18 3.14 -11.18
N ASP A 66 -1.45 4.20 -11.50
CA ASP A 66 -2.07 5.50 -11.81
C ASP A 66 -2.31 5.60 -13.33
N LEU A 67 -3.52 5.23 -13.76
CA LEU A 67 -4.00 5.49 -15.11
C LEU A 67 -4.23 7.00 -15.24
N LEU A 68 -3.19 7.71 -15.67
CA LEU A 68 -3.23 9.14 -15.97
C LEU A 68 -4.38 9.42 -16.96
N GLY A 69 -5.09 10.53 -16.75
CA GLY A 69 -6.35 10.94 -17.42
C GLY A 69 -6.25 11.26 -18.92
N CYS A 70 -5.50 10.47 -19.68
CA CYS A 70 -5.50 10.48 -21.14
C CYS A 70 -6.64 9.62 -21.72
N ASP A 71 -7.67 9.32 -20.95
CA ASP A 71 -8.85 8.52 -21.32
C ASP A 71 -9.73 9.12 -22.43
N GLY A 72 -9.44 10.35 -22.88
CA GLY A 72 -10.07 10.95 -24.07
C GLY A 72 -9.10 11.81 -24.90
N CYS A 73 -7.79 11.70 -24.64
CA CYS A 73 -6.80 12.50 -25.35
C CYS A 73 -6.55 11.92 -26.74
N ALA A 74 -6.54 12.74 -27.79
CA ALA A 74 -6.24 12.30 -29.16
C ALA A 74 -4.85 11.67 -29.29
N SER A 75 -3.92 12.03 -28.39
CA SER A 75 -2.57 11.47 -28.31
C SER A 75 -2.47 10.21 -27.44
N ALA A 76 -3.57 9.77 -26.84
CA ALA A 76 -3.57 8.57 -26.00
C ALA A 76 -3.50 7.31 -26.85
N VAL A 77 -2.35 6.65 -26.84
CA VAL A 77 -2.16 5.38 -27.55
C VAL A 77 -2.64 4.22 -26.68
N VAL A 78 -3.95 4.10 -26.50
CA VAL A 78 -4.56 2.97 -25.77
C VAL A 78 -4.98 1.88 -26.76
N ILE A 79 -4.31 0.74 -26.68
CA ILE A 79 -4.64 -0.43 -27.51
C ILE A 79 -5.74 -1.24 -26.81
N LYS A 80 -7.00 -1.00 -27.20
CA LYS A 80 -8.21 -1.62 -26.64
C LYS A 80 -8.10 -3.14 -26.37
N PRO A 81 -7.69 -3.99 -27.32
CA PRO A 81 -7.64 -5.44 -27.07
C PRO A 81 -6.59 -5.84 -26.03
N LYS A 82 -5.51 -5.07 -25.87
CA LYS A 82 -4.52 -5.31 -24.81
C LYS A 82 -5.08 -4.96 -23.44
N LEU A 83 -5.89 -3.91 -23.34
CA LEU A 83 -6.56 -3.54 -22.09
C LEU A 83 -7.55 -4.63 -21.65
N LEU A 84 -8.39 -5.13 -22.56
CA LEU A 84 -9.31 -6.23 -22.26
C LEU A 84 -8.57 -7.49 -21.83
N LYS A 85 -7.47 -7.84 -22.53
CA LYS A 85 -6.61 -8.96 -22.14
C LYS A 85 -6.01 -8.76 -20.74
N LEU A 86 -5.57 -7.54 -20.41
CA LEU A 86 -5.04 -7.21 -19.09
C LEU A 86 -6.10 -7.36 -18.00
N ILE A 87 -7.34 -6.90 -18.23
CA ILE A 87 -8.46 -7.07 -17.29
C ILE A 87 -8.74 -8.55 -17.06
N ALA A 88 -8.79 -9.36 -18.12
CA ALA A 88 -9.00 -10.80 -18.01
C ALA A 88 -7.88 -11.50 -17.21
N LEU A 89 -6.62 -11.13 -17.44
CA LEU A 89 -5.50 -11.64 -16.65
C LEU A 89 -5.57 -11.19 -15.19
N GLN A 90 -5.98 -9.95 -14.93
CA GLN A 90 -6.14 -9.42 -13.59
C GLN A 90 -7.21 -10.20 -12.81
N ASN A 91 -8.31 -10.58 -13.44
CA ASN A 91 -9.34 -11.42 -12.82
C ASN A 91 -8.76 -12.77 -12.36
N LEU A 92 -7.96 -13.42 -13.22
CA LEU A 92 -7.29 -14.67 -12.86
C LEU A 92 -6.32 -14.50 -11.69
N THR A 93 -5.61 -13.37 -11.62
CA THR A 93 -4.73 -13.05 -10.48
C THR A 93 -5.53 -12.88 -9.19
N VAL A 94 -6.65 -12.17 -9.23
CA VAL A 94 -7.54 -11.99 -8.07
C VAL A 94 -8.07 -13.35 -7.59
N ASP A 95 -8.52 -14.20 -8.51
CA ASP A 95 -9.04 -15.54 -8.19
C ASP A 95 -7.96 -16.47 -7.60
N ALA A 96 -6.68 -16.25 -7.95
CA ALA A 96 -5.56 -17.00 -7.40
C ALA A 96 -5.15 -16.52 -5.98
N CYS A 97 -5.56 -15.31 -5.57
CA CYS A 97 -5.24 -14.78 -4.25
C CYS A 97 -6.14 -15.38 -3.16
N VAL A 98 -5.57 -15.54 -1.95
CA VAL A 98 -6.34 -16.01 -0.80
C VAL A 98 -7.37 -14.96 -0.40
N GLN A 99 -8.65 -15.36 -0.37
CA GLN A 99 -9.75 -14.46 0.00
C GLN A 99 -9.52 -13.83 1.38
N GLY A 100 -9.71 -12.52 1.46
CA GLY A 100 -9.48 -11.75 2.68
C GLY A 100 -8.00 -11.44 2.98
N SER A 101 -7.06 -11.89 2.15
CA SER A 101 -5.67 -11.44 2.25
C SER A 101 -5.54 -9.98 1.82
N MET A 102 -4.46 -9.34 2.25
CA MET A 102 -4.13 -7.99 1.82
C MET A 102 -3.85 -7.92 0.32
N GLU A 103 -3.28 -8.98 -0.25
CA GLU A 103 -2.96 -9.08 -1.68
C GLU A 103 -4.26 -9.14 -2.46
N HIS A 104 -5.19 -10.02 -2.06
CA HIS A 104 -6.51 -10.10 -2.67
C HIS A 104 -7.22 -8.74 -2.69
N THR A 105 -7.14 -7.98 -1.59
CA THR A 105 -7.72 -6.63 -1.51
C THR A 105 -7.04 -5.64 -2.45
N ALA A 106 -5.71 -5.70 -2.57
CA ALA A 106 -4.94 -4.85 -3.48
C ALA A 106 -5.20 -5.18 -4.96
N GLU A 107 -5.28 -6.46 -5.30
CA GLU A 107 -5.57 -6.92 -6.66
C GLU A 107 -7.02 -6.60 -7.07
N LEU A 108 -7.99 -6.71 -6.15
CA LEU A 108 -9.36 -6.27 -6.36
C LEU A 108 -9.45 -4.77 -6.66
N GLN A 109 -8.72 -3.94 -5.92
CA GLN A 109 -8.68 -2.50 -6.21
C GLN A 109 -8.13 -2.25 -7.62
N THR A 110 -7.06 -2.95 -8.01
CA THR A 110 -6.48 -2.84 -9.36
C THR A 110 -7.47 -3.23 -10.45
N GLN A 111 -8.21 -4.32 -10.25
CA GLN A 111 -9.26 -4.78 -11.15
C GLN A 111 -10.38 -3.73 -11.32
N TYR A 112 -10.84 -3.13 -10.22
CA TYR A 112 -11.84 -2.07 -10.24
C TYR A 112 -11.35 -0.87 -11.07
N GLU A 113 -10.11 -0.44 -10.85
CA GLU A 113 -9.53 0.70 -11.58
C GLU A 113 -9.44 0.43 -13.09
N LEU A 114 -8.96 -0.75 -13.50
CA LEU A 114 -8.87 -1.12 -14.91
C LEU A 114 -10.25 -1.18 -15.58
N SER A 115 -11.25 -1.72 -14.87
CA SER A 115 -12.64 -1.77 -15.34
C SER A 115 -13.25 -0.38 -15.46
N SER A 116 -12.98 0.48 -14.49
CA SER A 116 -13.41 1.89 -14.53
C SER A 116 -12.79 2.63 -15.72
N PHE A 117 -11.52 2.36 -16.04
CA PHE A 117 -10.83 2.96 -17.17
C PHE A 117 -11.34 2.46 -18.52
N ALA A 118 -11.63 1.16 -18.64
CA ALA A 118 -12.29 0.61 -19.83
C ALA A 118 -13.66 1.27 -20.07
N THR A 119 -14.43 1.47 -18.99
CA THR A 119 -15.72 2.17 -19.04
C THR A 119 -15.56 3.62 -19.51
N ARG A 120 -14.57 4.36 -18.99
CA ARG A 120 -14.27 5.74 -19.42
C ARG A 120 -13.88 5.84 -20.90
N LEU A 121 -13.25 4.80 -21.44
CA LEU A 121 -12.90 4.68 -22.86
C LEU A 121 -14.06 4.22 -23.76
N GLY A 122 -15.26 3.98 -23.20
CA GLY A 122 -16.42 3.47 -23.93
C GLY A 122 -16.27 2.01 -24.38
N ILE A 123 -15.49 1.21 -23.65
CA ILE A 123 -15.26 -0.21 -23.91
C ILE A 123 -16.00 -1.00 -22.83
N GLN A 124 -16.92 -1.89 -23.23
CA GLN A 124 -17.47 -2.87 -22.30
C GLN A 124 -16.44 -3.99 -22.12
N ALA A 125 -15.99 -4.17 -20.88
CA ALA A 125 -15.13 -5.26 -20.45
C ALA A 125 -15.99 -6.39 -19.85
#